data_AF-A0A1V5MZS0-F1
#
_entry.id   AF-A0A1V5MZS0-F1
#
_cell.length_a   1.000
_cell.length_b   1.000
_cell.length_c   1.000
_cell.angle_alpha   90.00
_cell.angle_beta   90.00
_cell.angle_gamma   90.00
#
_symmetry.space_group_name_H-M   'P 1'
#
loop_
_entity.id
_entity.type
_entity.pdbx_description
1 polymer ?
#
loop_
_entity_poly.entity_id
_entity_poly.type
_entity_poly.pdbx_seq_one_letter_code
_entity_poly.pdbx_strand_id
1 'polypeptide(L)'
;MDALKKKVVIVGGGFAGMKLAKSLDQKRFDVLLIDKVNHHQFQPLFYQVATSQLEPASISFPLRSVFNKQNNVQFRLTEVTDIDRTAKKVLTTTGEFPYDYLVIAIGCRTNFYGNVNVRNHAFSLKTTYDAMTIRNHVLQNFEDAIAASPENKQKYLNFVSFSFFVQLTLQPNWWLFSRSPSFLFYALL
;
A
#
# COMPACT_ATOMS: atom_id res chain seq x y z
N MET A 1 21.58 29.74 -21.25
CA MET A 1 21.71 29.47 -19.80
C MET A 1 20.59 28.54 -19.43
N ASP A 2 20.88 27.29 -19.08
CA ASP A 2 19.86 26.39 -18.55
C ASP A 2 19.25 27.03 -17.30
N ALA A 3 17.94 27.29 -17.33
CA ALA A 3 17.24 27.76 -16.14
C ALA A 3 17.45 26.73 -15.03
N LEU A 4 17.89 27.17 -13.85
CA LEU A 4 18.09 26.32 -12.68
C LEU A 4 16.79 25.55 -12.39
N LYS A 5 16.83 24.23 -12.62
CA LYS A 5 15.70 23.34 -12.35
C LYS A 5 15.38 23.33 -10.86
N LYS A 6 14.09 23.25 -10.55
CA LYS A 6 13.61 23.14 -9.16
C LYS A 6 13.70 21.70 -8.67
N LYS A 7 14.19 21.51 -7.44
CA LYS A 7 14.34 20.20 -6.81
C LYS A 7 13.03 19.76 -6.18
N VAL A 8 12.48 18.64 -6.63
CA VAL A 8 11.27 18.04 -6.07
C VAL A 8 11.65 16.75 -5.37
N VAL A 9 11.41 16.65 -4.06
CA VAL A 9 11.55 15.40 -3.31
C VAL A 9 10.17 14.78 -3.14
N ILE A 10 10.01 13.53 -3.59
CA ILE A 10 8.79 12.74 -3.45
C ILE A 10 9.09 11.59 -2.49
N VAL A 11 8.35 11.51 -1.39
CA VAL A 11 8.48 10.43 -0.41
C VAL A 11 7.37 9.40 -0.64
N GLY A 12 7.73 8.21 -1.13
CA GLY A 12 6.83 7.11 -1.43
C GLY A 12 6.72 6.79 -2.92
N GLY A 13 7.19 5.62 -3.32
CA GLY A 13 7.11 5.00 -4.66
C GLY A 13 5.82 4.22 -4.92
N GLY A 14 4.72 4.60 -4.28
CA GLY A 14 3.39 4.08 -4.57
C GLY A 14 2.80 4.66 -5.87
N PHE A 15 1.51 4.42 -6.10
CA PHE A 15 0.81 4.92 -7.29
C PHE A 15 0.93 6.43 -7.48
N ALA A 16 0.65 7.21 -6.42
CA ALA A 16 0.65 8.66 -6.47
C ALA A 16 2.06 9.21 -6.75
N GLY A 17 3.07 8.76 -6.00
CA GLY A 17 4.44 9.25 -6.15
C GLY A 17 5.04 8.90 -7.50
N MET A 18 4.84 7.68 -7.99
CA MET A 18 5.30 7.31 -9.34
C MET A 18 4.58 8.09 -10.44
N LYS A 19 3.26 8.25 -10.34
CA LYS A 19 2.49 8.98 -11.37
C LYS A 19 2.96 10.43 -11.45
N LEU A 20 3.15 11.08 -10.30
CA LEU A 20 3.65 12.46 -10.24
C LEU A 20 5.08 12.57 -10.78
N ALA A 21 5.99 11.70 -10.33
CA ALA A 21 7.37 11.69 -10.80
C ALA A 21 7.44 11.62 -12.33
N LYS A 22 6.58 10.78 -12.94
CA LYS A 22 6.51 10.64 -14.40
C LYS A 22 5.93 11.84 -15.14
N SER A 23 5.07 12.63 -14.50
CA SER A 23 4.33 13.73 -15.15
C SER A 23 5.03 15.09 -15.05
N LEU A 24 6.04 15.23 -14.21
CA LEU A 24 6.76 16.49 -14.05
C LEU A 24 7.62 16.81 -15.28
N ASP A 25 7.62 18.07 -15.69
CA ASP A 25 8.39 18.57 -16.83
C ASP A 25 9.89 18.45 -16.57
N GLN A 26 10.58 17.64 -17.37
CA GLN A 26 12.01 17.36 -17.25
C GLN A 26 12.90 18.60 -17.45
N LYS A 27 12.39 19.64 -18.13
CA LYS A 27 13.11 20.89 -18.35
C LYS A 27 13.05 21.82 -17.14
N ARG A 28 12.06 21.63 -16.25
CA ARG A 28 11.81 22.53 -15.11
C ARG A 28 12.15 21.92 -13.76
N PHE A 29 12.13 20.59 -13.66
CA PHE A 29 12.25 19.89 -12.37
C PHE A 29 13.29 18.77 -12.40
N ASP A 30 14.09 18.72 -11.35
CA ASP A 30 14.89 17.54 -10.98
C ASP A 30 14.20 16.84 -9.82
N VAL A 31 13.85 15.57 -10.01
CA VAL A 31 13.00 14.81 -9.10
C VAL A 31 13.83 13.76 -8.37
N LEU A 32 13.70 13.72 -7.05
CA LEU A 32 14.22 12.68 -6.20
C LEU A 32 13.07 11.88 -5.58
N LEU A 33 12.90 10.65 -6.03
CA LEU A 33 11.97 9.70 -5.42
C LEU A 33 12.67 8.91 -4.31
N ILE A 34 12.14 8.99 -3.10
CA ILE A 34 12.64 8.27 -1.93
C ILE A 34 11.61 7.23 -1.52
N ASP A 35 12.02 5.98 -1.39
CA ASP A 35 11.23 4.93 -0.74
C ASP A 35 12.16 3.95 0.00
N LYS A 36 11.64 3.28 1.01
CA LYS A 36 12.34 2.21 1.74
C LYS A 36 12.26 0.85 1.05
N VAL A 37 11.41 0.72 0.04
CA VAL A 37 11.25 -0.47 -0.81
C VAL A 37 11.74 -0.14 -2.23
N ASN A 38 12.51 -1.06 -2.84
CA ASN A 38 13.13 -0.84 -4.15
C ASN A 38 12.23 -1.15 -5.36
N HIS A 39 10.98 -1.57 -5.11
CA HIS A 39 10.03 -1.99 -6.12
C HIS A 39 8.64 -1.43 -5.79
N HIS A 40 7.90 -1.11 -6.85
CA HIS A 40 6.48 -0.82 -6.77
C HIS A 40 5.69 -2.13 -6.71
N GLN A 41 4.74 -2.21 -5.80
CA GLN A 41 3.82 -3.33 -5.67
C GLN A 41 2.46 -2.92 -6.22
N PHE A 42 1.95 -3.65 -7.22
CA PHE A 42 0.63 -3.38 -7.79
C PHE A 42 -0.46 -3.96 -6.87
N GLN A 43 -0.74 -3.19 -5.82
CA GLN A 43 -1.62 -3.56 -4.71
C GLN A 43 -2.99 -4.12 -5.13
N PRO A 44 -3.64 -3.65 -6.22
CA PRO A 44 -4.92 -4.20 -6.64
C PRO A 44 -4.93 -5.72 -6.85
N LEU A 45 -3.79 -6.36 -7.15
CA LEU A 45 -3.73 -7.80 -7.46
C LEU A 45 -3.20 -8.66 -6.30
N PHE A 46 -3.08 -8.10 -5.08
CA PHE A 46 -2.64 -8.89 -3.92
C PHE A 46 -3.55 -10.07 -3.63
N TYR A 47 -4.86 -9.95 -3.86
CA TYR A 47 -5.78 -11.07 -3.67
C TYR A 47 -5.47 -12.25 -4.60
N GLN A 48 -5.03 -12.00 -5.84
CA GLN A 48 -4.65 -13.06 -6.78
C GLN A 48 -3.37 -13.78 -6.35
N VAL A 49 -2.44 -13.05 -5.72
CA VAL A 49 -1.26 -13.68 -5.10
C VAL A 49 -1.67 -14.51 -3.88
N ALA A 50 -2.57 -13.98 -3.05
CA ALA A 50 -3.08 -14.68 -1.86
C ALA A 50 -3.84 -15.97 -2.18
N THR A 51 -4.48 -16.03 -3.36
CA THR A 51 -5.21 -17.23 -3.84
C THR A 51 -4.39 -18.09 -4.81
N SER A 52 -3.07 -17.90 -4.90
CA SER A 52 -2.17 -18.64 -5.81
C SER A 52 -2.47 -18.49 -7.30
N GLN A 53 -3.27 -17.51 -7.72
CA GLN A 53 -3.53 -17.25 -9.14
C GLN A 53 -2.37 -16.53 -9.83
N LEU A 54 -1.60 -15.73 -9.10
CA LEU A 54 -0.45 -14.99 -9.61
C LEU A 54 0.78 -15.18 -8.75
N GLU A 55 1.94 -15.17 -9.40
CA GLU A 55 3.21 -15.14 -8.69
C GLU A 55 3.52 -13.73 -8.16
N PRO A 56 4.06 -13.59 -6.94
CA PRO A 56 4.49 -12.32 -6.33
C PRO A 56 5.31 -11.41 -7.25
N ALA A 57 6.21 -12.01 -8.04
CA ALA A 57 7.10 -11.28 -8.93
C ALA A 57 6.36 -10.63 -10.11
N SER A 58 5.21 -11.18 -10.53
CA SER A 58 4.42 -10.66 -11.66
C SER A 58 3.76 -9.31 -11.37
N ILE A 59 3.63 -8.95 -10.09
CA ILE A 59 3.02 -7.70 -9.62
C ILE A 59 4.02 -6.74 -8.95
N SER A 60 5.32 -7.07 -8.99
CA SER A 60 6.39 -6.33 -8.30
C SER A 60 7.39 -5.78 -9.33
N PHE A 61 7.44 -4.45 -9.46
CA PHE A 61 8.19 -3.78 -10.54
C PHE A 61 9.34 -2.95 -9.96
N PRO A 62 10.61 -3.17 -10.34
CA PRO A 62 11.73 -2.37 -9.82
C PRO A 62 11.54 -0.88 -10.08
N LEU A 63 11.62 -0.03 -9.04
CA LEU A 63 11.39 1.40 -9.20
C LEU A 63 12.41 2.04 -10.14
N ARG A 64 13.66 1.56 -10.12
CA ARG A 64 14.72 2.05 -11.00
C ARG A 64 14.37 1.86 -12.48
N SER A 65 13.86 0.68 -12.86
CA SER A 65 13.55 0.38 -14.26
C SER A 65 12.40 1.22 -14.80
N VAL A 66 11.46 1.60 -13.93
CA VAL A 66 10.31 2.45 -14.26
C VAL A 66 10.73 3.83 -14.79
N PHE A 67 11.88 4.35 -14.35
CA PHE A 67 12.38 5.68 -14.71
C PHE A 67 13.57 5.67 -15.69
N ASN A 68 13.94 4.51 -16.26
CA ASN A 68 15.11 4.39 -17.16
C ASN A 68 15.10 5.34 -18.37
N LYS A 69 13.92 5.84 -18.78
CA LYS A 69 13.75 6.78 -19.90
C LYS A 69 13.66 8.25 -19.46
N GLN A 70 13.78 8.55 -18.17
CA GLN A 70 13.64 9.88 -17.61
C GLN A 70 14.92 10.32 -16.91
N ASN A 71 15.67 11.23 -17.54
CA ASN A 71 16.99 11.63 -17.06
C ASN A 71 16.92 12.56 -15.83
N ASN A 72 15.76 13.16 -15.56
CA ASN A 72 15.56 14.09 -14.45
C ASN A 72 15.04 13.41 -13.17
N VAL A 73 14.78 12.09 -13.18
CA VAL A 73 14.25 11.37 -12.02
C VAL A 73 15.32 10.44 -11.46
N GLN A 74 15.68 10.64 -10.18
CA GLN A 74 16.55 9.75 -9.43
C GLN A 74 15.77 9.00 -8.35
N PHE A 75 16.13 7.74 -8.13
CA PHE A 75 15.58 6.94 -7.04
C PHE A 75 16.62 6.69 -5.93
N ARG A 76 16.20 6.88 -4.68
CA ARG A 76 16.99 6.54 -3.48
C ARG A 76 16.23 5.56 -2.61
N LEU A 77 16.90 4.45 -2.30
CA LEU A 77 16.44 3.44 -1.36
C LEU A 77 16.88 3.86 0.05
N THR A 78 16.00 4.51 0.81
CA THR A 78 16.27 4.95 2.18
C THR A 78 14.95 5.20 2.92
N GLU A 79 14.98 5.12 4.24
CA GLU A 79 13.81 5.40 5.07
C GLU A 79 13.86 6.85 5.56
N VAL A 80 12.79 7.60 5.27
CA VAL A 80 12.60 8.96 5.79
C VAL A 80 12.25 8.87 7.26
N THR A 81 13.01 9.58 8.10
CA THR A 81 12.83 9.62 9.55
C THR A 81 12.14 10.90 10.00
N ASP A 82 12.43 12.03 9.34
CA ASP A 82 11.85 13.33 9.69
C ASP A 82 11.90 14.34 8.53
N ILE A 83 11.21 15.47 8.69
CA ILE A 83 11.17 16.58 7.73
C ILE A 83 11.49 17.89 8.45
N ASP A 84 12.67 18.46 8.15
CA ASP A 84 13.00 19.82 8.56
C ASP A 84 12.40 20.83 7.58
N ARG A 85 11.31 21.48 8.02
CA ARG A 85 10.60 22.49 7.22
C ARG A 85 11.33 23.83 7.20
N THR A 86 12.12 24.13 8.21
CA THR A 86 12.86 25.39 8.33
C THR A 86 14.05 25.39 7.38
N ALA A 87 14.86 24.33 7.43
CA ALA A 87 15.98 24.14 6.52
C ALA A 87 15.58 23.59 5.13
N LYS A 88 14.30 23.21 4.95
CA LYS A 88 13.75 22.57 3.74
C LYS A 88 14.51 21.31 3.32
N LYS A 89 14.61 20.37 4.25
CA LYS A 89 15.29 19.08 4.06
C LYS A 89 14.43 17.90 4.49
N VAL A 90 14.59 16.78 3.80
CA VAL A 90 14.11 15.48 4.24
C VAL A 90 15.27 14.76 4.91
N LEU A 91 15.07 14.33 6.15
CA LEU A 91 16.06 13.58 6.92
C LEU A 91 15.80 12.08 6.73
N THR A 92 16.84 11.31 6.45
CA THR A 92 16.75 9.87 6.21
C THR A 92 17.86 9.11 6.93
N THR A 93 17.75 7.80 6.96
CA THR A 93 18.79 6.91 7.52
C THR A 93 20.12 6.98 6.79
N THR A 94 20.19 7.59 5.61
CA THR A 94 21.40 7.65 4.77
C THR A 94 21.87 9.08 4.50
N GLY A 95 21.27 10.08 5.15
CA GLY A 95 21.64 11.49 5.00
C GLY A 95 20.44 12.42 4.82
N GLU A 96 20.72 13.63 4.35
CA GLU A 96 19.73 14.70 4.21
C GLU A 96 19.56 15.10 2.74
N PHE A 97 18.31 15.35 2.34
CA PHE A 97 17.98 15.75 0.98
C PHE A 97 17.26 17.10 0.95
N PRO A 98 17.90 18.19 0.46
CA PRO A 98 17.25 19.48 0.34
C PRO A 98 16.21 19.49 -0.79
N TYR A 99 15.15 20.28 -0.62
CA TYR A 99 14.08 20.40 -1.60
C TYR A 99 13.62 21.85 -1.82
N ASP A 100 13.16 22.15 -3.04
CA ASP A 100 12.30 23.32 -3.30
C ASP A 100 10.84 22.96 -3.04
N TYR A 101 10.43 21.75 -3.44
CA TYR A 101 9.10 21.20 -3.23
C TYR A 101 9.17 19.79 -2.63
N LEU A 102 8.36 19.55 -1.61
CA LEU A 102 8.22 18.25 -0.97
C LEU A 102 6.83 17.68 -1.23
N VAL A 103 6.76 16.42 -1.64
CA VAL A 103 5.51 15.69 -1.83
C VAL A 103 5.53 14.43 -0.99
N ILE A 104 4.50 14.26 -0.16
CA ILE A 104 4.34 13.07 0.71
C ILE A 104 3.32 12.14 0.06
N ALA A 105 3.78 10.98 -0.37
CA ALA A 105 3.03 9.95 -1.10
C ALA A 105 3.23 8.55 -0.50
N ILE A 106 3.37 8.46 0.83
CA ILE A 106 3.70 7.23 1.58
C ILE A 106 2.57 6.20 1.69
N GLY A 107 1.39 6.51 1.17
CA GLY A 107 0.23 5.62 1.22
C GLY A 107 -0.40 5.52 2.61
N CYS A 108 -0.94 4.34 2.94
CA CYS A 108 -1.65 4.06 4.18
C CYS A 108 -1.19 2.74 4.81
N ARG A 109 -1.51 2.54 6.09
CA ARG A 109 -1.30 1.28 6.81
C ARG A 109 -2.63 0.70 7.27
N THR A 110 -2.65 -0.60 7.55
CA THR A 110 -3.80 -1.26 8.18
C THR A 110 -4.02 -0.65 9.57
N ASN A 111 -5.25 -0.22 9.82
CA ASN A 111 -5.66 0.27 11.13
C ASN A 111 -6.58 -0.77 11.78
N PHE A 112 -6.21 -1.21 12.99
CA PHE A 112 -6.98 -2.15 13.78
C PHE A 112 -7.91 -1.46 14.80
N TYR A 113 -7.95 -0.12 14.82
CA TYR A 113 -8.81 0.68 15.72
C TYR A 113 -8.70 0.30 17.20
N GLY A 114 -7.50 -0.04 17.66
CA GLY A 114 -7.24 -0.47 19.03
C GLY A 114 -7.61 -1.93 19.34
N ASN A 115 -8.18 -2.68 18.39
CA ASN A 115 -8.52 -4.09 18.58
C ASN A 115 -7.26 -4.97 18.48
N VAL A 116 -6.64 -5.22 19.63
CA VAL A 116 -5.41 -6.04 19.75
C VAL A 116 -5.68 -7.50 19.39
N ASN A 117 -6.87 -8.03 19.71
CA ASN A 117 -7.22 -9.41 19.39
C ASN A 117 -7.26 -9.65 17.87
N VAL A 118 -7.90 -8.75 17.12
CA VAL A 118 -7.90 -8.83 15.65
C VAL A 118 -6.49 -8.66 15.10
N ARG A 119 -5.70 -7.71 15.62
CA ARG A 119 -4.31 -7.51 15.19
C ARG A 119 -3.45 -8.77 15.32
N ASN A 120 -3.64 -9.54 16.39
CA ASN A 120 -2.83 -10.71 16.69
C ASN A 120 -3.27 -11.98 15.95
N HIS A 121 -4.52 -12.04 15.48
CA HIS A 121 -5.10 -13.25 14.89
C HIS A 121 -5.56 -13.10 13.44
N ALA A 122 -5.52 -11.90 12.86
CA ALA A 122 -5.90 -11.64 11.48
C ALA A 122 -4.69 -11.29 10.61
N PHE A 123 -4.71 -11.77 9.37
CA PHE A 123 -3.77 -11.34 8.36
C PHE A 123 -4.17 -9.97 7.80
N SER A 124 -3.18 -9.17 7.46
CA SER A 124 -3.38 -7.97 6.64
C SER A 124 -3.24 -8.32 5.15
N LEU A 125 -3.56 -7.39 4.25
CA LEU A 125 -3.33 -7.57 2.80
C LEU A 125 -2.85 -6.24 2.20
N LYS A 126 -1.70 -5.74 2.68
CA LYS A 126 -1.12 -4.45 2.27
C LYS A 126 0.21 -4.56 1.55
N THR A 127 0.81 -5.74 1.56
CA THR A 127 2.09 -6.01 0.90
C THR A 127 2.05 -7.34 0.17
N THR A 128 2.97 -7.53 -0.76
CA THR A 128 3.18 -8.83 -1.40
C THR A 128 3.53 -9.92 -0.39
N TYR A 129 4.24 -9.57 0.69
CA TYR A 129 4.55 -10.50 1.78
C TYR A 129 3.27 -10.98 2.48
N ASP A 130 2.37 -10.06 2.84
CA ASP A 130 1.09 -10.42 3.45
C ASP A 130 0.30 -11.42 2.58
N ALA A 131 0.25 -11.18 1.27
CA ALA A 131 -0.43 -12.05 0.32
C ALA A 131 0.20 -13.46 0.30
N MET A 132 1.53 -13.55 0.29
CA MET A 132 2.24 -14.83 0.38
C MET A 132 1.98 -15.56 1.71
N THR A 133 1.93 -14.82 2.82
CA THR A 133 1.62 -15.39 4.14
C THR A 133 0.21 -15.99 4.15
N ILE A 134 -0.79 -15.27 3.63
CA ILE A 134 -2.16 -15.80 3.50
C ILE A 134 -2.17 -17.05 2.62
N ARG A 135 -1.53 -17.00 1.44
CA ARG A 135 -1.43 -18.14 0.52
C ARG A 135 -0.90 -19.38 1.23
N ASN A 136 0.24 -19.25 1.91
CA ASN A 136 0.87 -20.36 2.60
C ASN A 136 -0.01 -20.88 3.75
N HIS A 137 -0.68 -19.99 4.48
CA HIS A 137 -1.60 -20.37 5.55
C HIS A 137 -2.82 -21.14 5.02
N VAL A 138 -3.41 -20.70 3.91
CA VAL A 138 -4.54 -21.40 3.26
C VAL A 138 -4.11 -22.79 2.80
N LEU A 139 -2.94 -22.92 2.16
CA LEU A 139 -2.41 -24.21 1.73
C LEU A 139 -2.15 -25.15 2.92
N GLN A 140 -1.54 -24.63 4.00
CA GLN A 140 -1.31 -25.43 5.21
C GLN A 140 -2.64 -25.90 5.84
N ASN A 141 -3.65 -25.03 5.88
CA ASN A 141 -4.97 -25.42 6.39
C ASN A 141 -5.59 -26.56 5.56
N PHE A 142 -5.36 -26.61 4.24
CA PHE A 142 -5.82 -27.74 3.43
C PHE A 142 -5.10 -29.05 3.78
N GLU A 143 -3.78 -29.02 3.99
CA GLU A 143 -3.02 -30.19 4.45
C GLU A 143 -3.51 -30.67 5.83
N ASP A 144 -3.68 -29.75 6.77
CA ASP A 144 -4.18 -30.06 8.10
C ASP A 144 -5.62 -30.61 8.05
N ALA A 145 -6.47 -30.10 7.15
CA ALA A 145 -7.83 -30.60 6.93
C ALA A 145 -7.87 -32.03 6.37
N ILE A 146 -6.86 -32.44 5.61
CA ILE A 146 -6.73 -33.81 5.09
C ILE A 146 -6.32 -34.76 6.23
N ALA A 147 -5.41 -34.32 7.11
CA ALA A 147 -4.94 -35.11 8.24
C ALA A 147 -5.90 -35.14 9.45
N ALA A 148 -6.89 -34.24 9.50
CA ALA A 148 -7.80 -34.09 10.63
C ALA A 148 -8.90 -35.16 10.71
N SER A 149 -9.40 -35.40 11.93
CA SER A 149 -10.64 -36.16 12.12
C SER A 149 -11.84 -35.43 11.49
N PRO A 150 -12.91 -36.16 11.09
CA PRO A 150 -14.11 -35.57 10.48
C PRO A 150 -14.69 -34.40 11.28
N GLU A 151 -14.67 -34.48 12.61
CA GLU A 151 -15.22 -33.45 13.52
C GLU A 151 -14.38 -32.17 13.51
N ASN A 152 -13.07 -32.30 13.29
CA ASN A 152 -12.13 -31.19 13.31
C ASN A 152 -11.92 -30.55 11.93
N LYS A 153 -12.28 -31.23 10.85
CA LYS A 153 -12.01 -30.78 9.48
C LYS A 153 -12.59 -29.39 9.18
N GLN A 154 -13.81 -29.11 9.67
CA GLN A 154 -14.51 -27.86 9.39
C GLN A 154 -13.75 -26.62 9.89
N LYS A 155 -12.97 -26.74 10.98
CA LYS A 155 -12.25 -25.59 11.56
C LYS A 155 -11.16 -25.05 10.63
N TYR A 156 -10.52 -25.92 9.87
CA TYR A 156 -9.46 -25.57 8.93
C TYR A 156 -9.99 -24.98 7.62
N LEU A 157 -11.24 -25.32 7.27
CA LEU A 157 -11.89 -24.86 6.04
C LEU A 157 -12.74 -23.59 6.22
N ASN A 158 -12.73 -23.01 7.43
CA ASN A 158 -13.44 -21.77 7.71
C ASN A 158 -12.54 -20.56 7.41
N PHE A 159 -12.93 -19.75 6.43
CA PHE A 159 -12.24 -18.52 6.07
C PHE A 159 -13.16 -17.32 6.29
N VAL A 160 -12.70 -16.35 7.07
CA VAL A 160 -13.45 -15.12 7.37
C VAL A 160 -12.66 -13.94 6.83
N SER A 161 -13.33 -13.07 6.06
CA SER A 161 -12.74 -11.85 5.52
C SER A 161 -13.38 -10.61 6.14
N PHE A 162 -12.58 -9.79 6.80
CA PHE A 162 -13.04 -8.54 7.40
C PHE A 162 -12.87 -7.39 6.43
N SER A 163 -13.99 -6.84 5.95
CA SER A 163 -14.00 -5.63 5.14
C SER A 163 -14.54 -4.46 5.96
N PHE A 164 -13.67 -3.51 6.29
CA PHE A 164 -14.09 -2.25 6.89
C PHE A 164 -14.41 -1.26 5.77
N PHE A 165 -15.70 -1.01 5.55
CA PHE A 165 -16.11 0.20 4.85
C PHE A 165 -15.95 1.37 5.81
N VAL A 166 -15.00 2.25 5.52
CA VAL A 166 -15.00 3.58 6.13
C VAL A 166 -16.20 4.31 5.52
N GLN A 167 -17.33 4.28 6.23
CA GLN A 167 -18.41 5.22 5.98
C GLN A 167 -17.79 6.60 6.21
N LEU A 168 -17.45 7.31 5.13
CA LEU A 168 -17.19 8.74 5.21
C LEU A 168 -18.51 9.36 5.66
N THR A 169 -18.73 9.48 6.96
CA THR A 169 -19.77 10.32 7.53
C THR A 169 -19.40 11.76 7.23
N LEU A 170 -19.70 12.18 6.00
CA LEU A 170 -20.00 13.57 5.72
C LEU A 170 -21.25 13.91 6.54
N GLN A 171 -21.06 14.82 7.48
CA GLN A 171 -22.04 15.50 8.34
C GLN A 171 -23.27 16.03 7.54
N PRO A 172 -24.40 16.37 8.20
CA PRO A 172 -25.66 15.65 8.07
C PRO A 172 -26.75 16.56 7.49
N ASN A 173 -27.06 16.51 6.19
CA ASN A 173 -28.17 17.31 5.65
C ASN A 173 -28.74 16.73 4.34
N TRP A 174 -29.06 15.44 4.31
CA TRP A 174 -29.87 14.86 3.23
C TRP A 174 -30.99 14.00 3.84
N TRP A 175 -31.99 14.69 4.39
CA TRP A 175 -33.34 14.12 4.48
C TRP A 175 -33.92 14.20 3.08
N LEU A 176 -34.14 13.05 2.41
CA LEU A 176 -35.30 12.75 1.54
C LEU A 176 -35.02 11.56 0.60
N PHE A 177 -35.92 10.58 0.67
CA PHE A 177 -36.10 9.37 -0.16
C PHE A 177 -35.07 8.23 0.07
N SER A 178 -35.43 6.98 0.39
CA SER A 178 -36.72 6.29 0.39
C SER A 178 -36.73 5.19 1.47
N ARG A 179 -37.91 4.95 2.05
CA ARG A 179 -38.19 3.80 2.91
C ARG A 179 -38.15 2.52 2.07
N SER A 180 -37.10 1.72 2.22
CA SER A 180 -37.12 0.30 1.82
C SER A 180 -36.42 -0.53 2.92
N PRO A 181 -37.09 -1.50 3.57
CA PRO A 181 -36.52 -2.27 4.68
C PRO A 181 -35.50 -3.35 4.27
N SER A 182 -35.14 -3.48 3.00
CA SER A 182 -34.41 -4.67 2.50
C SER A 182 -32.88 -4.57 2.49
N PHE A 183 -32.27 -3.48 3.00
CA PHE A 183 -30.81 -3.29 2.93
C PHE A 183 -30.03 -3.57 4.24
N LEU A 184 -30.68 -4.11 5.26
CA LEU A 184 -30.12 -4.22 6.63
C LEU A 184 -29.61 -5.62 7.02
N PHE A 185 -29.25 -6.49 6.07
CA PHE A 185 -28.93 -7.91 6.39
C PHE A 185 -27.65 -8.51 5.78
N TYR A 186 -26.64 -7.71 5.45
CA TYR A 186 -25.30 -8.25 5.13
C TYR A 186 -24.20 -7.47 5.84
N ALA A 187 -24.14 -7.62 7.16
CA ALA A 187 -22.96 -7.30 7.95
C ALA A 187 -23.00 -8.08 9.26
N LEU A 188 -22.83 -9.41 9.17
CA LEU A 188 -22.29 -10.32 10.19
C LEU A 188 -22.54 -11.74 9.70
N LEU A 189 -21.54 -12.30 9.01
CA LEU A 189 -21.10 -13.70 9.03
C LEU A 189 -19.80 -13.79 8.21
#